data_AF-A0A1Q9D5Q4-F1
#
_entry.id   AF-A0A1Q9D5Q4-F1
#
_cell.length_a   1.000
_cell.length_b   1.000
_cell.length_c   1.000
_cell.angle_alpha   90.00
_cell.angle_beta   90.00
_cell.angle_gamma   90.00
#
_symmetry.space_group_name_H-M   'P 1'
#
loop_
_entity.id
_entity.type
_entity.pdbx_description
1 polymer ?
#
loop_
_entity_poly.entity_id
_entity_poly.type
_entity_poly.pdbx_seq_one_letter_code
_entity_poly.pdbx_strand_id
1 'polypeptide(L)'
;MFKYQSHQSDGKPSRPRRGQGFCRLKTNQWMEWFIGVNERELIQQREAVFKDGCFVNAKTRVQWPAGQFDWPSIQELHKKVAGKVAPESAARTSPVLRVVDNCDIGELQATLTTEDQAMVQIASNFNCLEVPRRECLPDYGQLVQRYCIDSTQGPAASFGVPAASLLRTHYAFQDPSKSPEEWGQTEQRQVELLGDVAQYFGKCVNGKATLAGDEQELSPSQRWPWYQRGLS
;
A
#
# COMPACT_ATOMS: atom_id res chain seq x y z
N MET A 1 -0.21 8.43 -16.01
CA MET A 1 0.37 9.58 -16.75
C MET A 1 0.34 10.81 -15.84
N PHE A 2 1.46 11.10 -15.20
CA PHE A 2 1.77 12.37 -14.54
C PHE A 2 3.21 12.70 -14.92
N LYS A 3 3.49 13.94 -15.34
CA LYS A 3 4.86 14.45 -15.50
C LYS A 3 5.01 15.64 -14.58
N TYR A 4 5.75 15.46 -13.49
CA TYR A 4 6.21 16.55 -12.65
C TYR A 4 7.63 16.90 -13.13
N GLN A 5 7.79 18.04 -13.80
CA GLN A 5 9.11 18.53 -14.21
C GLN A 5 9.68 19.43 -13.11
N SER A 6 10.69 18.95 -12.37
CA SER A 6 11.55 19.80 -11.56
C SER A 6 12.60 20.45 -12.47
N HIS A 7 12.62 21.79 -12.49
CA HIS A 7 13.59 22.58 -13.27
C HIS A 7 14.98 22.60 -12.61
N GLN A 8 16.01 22.25 -13.38
CA GLN A 8 17.24 23.06 -13.51
C GLN A 8 17.55 23.24 -15.00
N SER A 9 17.76 24.49 -15.41
CA SER A 9 18.12 24.98 -16.75
C SER A 9 19.51 24.45 -17.16
N ASP A 10 19.77 23.99 -18.40
CA ASP A 10 19.77 24.80 -19.62
C ASP A 10 19.43 23.99 -20.87
N GLY A 11 18.58 24.56 -21.72
CA GLY A 11 18.14 23.97 -22.99
C GLY A 11 16.62 24.03 -23.10
N LYS A 12 16.10 25.11 -23.71
CA LYS A 12 14.65 25.37 -23.84
C LYS A 12 13.90 24.12 -24.35
N PRO A 13 13.05 23.47 -23.54
CA PRO A 13 12.11 22.50 -24.06
C PRO A 13 10.96 23.26 -24.72
N SER A 14 10.63 22.91 -25.95
CA SER A 14 9.47 23.43 -26.66
C SER A 14 8.22 23.18 -25.80
N ARG A 15 7.47 24.25 -25.49
CA ARG A 15 6.21 24.14 -24.77
C ARG A 15 5.28 23.22 -25.56
N PRO A 16 4.68 22.18 -24.95
CA PRO A 16 3.68 21.39 -25.63
C PRO A 16 2.53 22.29 -26.07
N ARG A 17 2.06 22.08 -27.30
CA ARG A 17 1.00 22.89 -27.93
C ARG A 17 -0.24 22.88 -27.05
N ARG A 18 -0.82 24.06 -26.81
CA ARG A 18 -2.15 24.23 -26.19
C ARG A 18 -3.15 23.41 -27.01
N GLY A 19 -3.61 22.27 -26.48
CA GLY A 19 -4.55 21.39 -27.19
C GLY A 19 -4.70 19.98 -26.63
N GLN A 20 -3.75 19.47 -25.84
CA GLN A 20 -3.95 18.22 -25.09
C GLN A 20 -4.60 18.55 -23.75
N GLY A 21 -5.81 18.03 -23.53
CA GLY A 21 -6.64 18.32 -22.36
C GLY A 21 -5.95 17.92 -21.07
N PHE A 22 -5.47 18.91 -20.31
CA PHE A 22 -5.07 18.68 -18.93
C PHE A 22 -6.30 18.25 -18.12
N CYS A 23 -6.13 17.23 -17.28
CA CYS A 23 -7.11 16.84 -16.29
C CYS A 23 -7.40 18.06 -15.40
N ARG A 24 -8.65 18.55 -15.40
CA ARG A 24 -9.07 19.73 -14.61
C ARG A 24 -9.32 19.42 -13.14
N LEU A 25 -9.09 18.18 -12.72
CA LEU A 25 -9.38 17.73 -11.37
C LEU A 25 -8.29 18.24 -10.42
N LYS A 26 -8.72 18.71 -9.25
CA LYS A 26 -7.78 19.00 -8.16
C LYS A 26 -7.12 17.70 -7.74
N THR A 27 -5.88 17.75 -7.25
CA THR A 27 -5.12 16.56 -6.84
C THR A 27 -5.91 15.67 -5.86
N ASN A 28 -6.64 16.29 -4.93
CA ASN A 28 -7.49 15.59 -3.97
C ASN A 28 -8.80 15.04 -4.55
N GLN A 29 -9.05 15.14 -5.86
CA GLN A 29 -10.24 14.63 -6.55
C GLN A 29 -9.92 13.43 -7.47
N TRP A 30 -8.78 12.78 -7.23
CA TRP A 30 -8.33 11.67 -8.07
C TRP A 30 -9.26 10.45 -7.97
N MET A 31 -9.97 10.26 -6.85
CA MET A 31 -10.93 9.15 -6.70
C MET A 31 -12.16 9.37 -7.57
N GLU A 32 -12.66 10.61 -7.69
CA GLU A 32 -13.76 10.92 -8.59
C GLU A 32 -13.39 10.69 -10.06
N TRP A 33 -12.11 10.88 -10.42
CA TRP A 33 -11.61 10.47 -11.73
C TRP A 33 -11.58 8.94 -11.88
N PHE A 34 -11.00 8.27 -10.90
CA PHE A 34 -10.68 6.84 -10.92
C PHE A 34 -11.94 5.97 -10.84
N ILE A 35 -12.76 6.18 -9.82
CA ILE A 35 -13.97 5.40 -9.51
C ILE A 35 -15.27 6.21 -9.55
N GLY A 36 -15.22 7.50 -9.87
CA GLY A 36 -16.43 8.32 -10.06
C GLY A 36 -16.98 8.95 -8.78
N VAL A 37 -16.44 8.59 -7.62
CA VAL A 37 -16.90 8.97 -6.27
C VAL A 37 -15.70 9.26 -5.36
N ASN A 38 -15.92 10.06 -4.32
CA ASN A 38 -14.91 10.31 -3.29
C ASN A 38 -14.85 9.17 -2.25
N GLU A 39 -13.90 9.23 -1.32
CA GLU A 39 -13.71 8.14 -0.35
C GLU A 39 -14.85 7.99 0.66
N ARG A 40 -15.50 9.09 1.09
CA ARG A 40 -16.69 9.01 1.96
C ARG A 40 -17.84 8.31 1.27
N GLU A 41 -18.07 8.67 0.01
CA GLU A 41 -19.09 8.02 -0.82
C GLU A 41 -18.73 6.54 -1.01
N LEU A 42 -17.49 6.18 -1.30
CA LEU A 42 -17.08 4.77 -1.40
C LEU A 42 -17.43 3.98 -0.14
N ILE A 43 -17.15 4.52 1.05
CA ILE A 43 -17.45 3.86 2.34
C ILE A 43 -18.96 3.58 2.48
N GLN A 44 -19.81 4.49 1.99
CA GLN A 44 -21.27 4.38 2.08
C GLN A 44 -21.89 3.40 1.08
N GLN A 45 -21.18 3.05 0.00
CA GLN A 45 -21.71 2.22 -1.09
C GLN A 45 -20.66 1.23 -1.63
N ARG A 46 -19.96 0.55 -0.73
CA ARG A 46 -18.87 -0.39 -1.06
C ARG A 46 -19.27 -1.42 -2.10
N GLU A 47 -20.43 -2.06 -1.92
CA GLU A 47 -20.94 -3.08 -2.85
C GLU A 47 -21.23 -2.53 -4.26
N ALA A 48 -21.62 -1.26 -4.38
CA ALA A 48 -21.86 -0.64 -5.68
C ALA A 48 -20.57 -0.36 -6.44
N VAL A 49 -19.50 -0.03 -5.72
CA VAL A 49 -18.23 0.45 -6.27
C VAL A 49 -17.25 -0.71 -6.53
N PHE A 50 -17.28 -1.79 -5.76
CA PHE A 50 -16.38 -2.93 -5.92
C PHE A 50 -17.16 -4.22 -6.22
N LYS A 51 -16.92 -4.79 -7.41
CA LYS A 51 -17.60 -5.99 -7.91
C LYS A 51 -16.62 -6.89 -8.64
N ASP A 52 -16.72 -8.19 -8.41
CA ASP A 52 -15.93 -9.22 -9.11
C ASP A 52 -14.42 -8.92 -9.12
N GLY A 53 -13.87 -8.47 -7.98
CA GLY A 53 -12.45 -8.14 -7.84
C GLY A 53 -12.02 -6.82 -8.50
N CYS A 54 -12.97 -6.03 -9.01
CA CYS A 54 -12.72 -4.80 -9.74
C CYS A 54 -13.42 -3.59 -9.10
N PHE A 55 -12.73 -2.46 -9.09
CA PHE A 55 -13.35 -1.17 -8.85
C PHE A 55 -14.02 -0.67 -10.14
N VAL A 56 -15.30 -0.34 -10.06
CA VAL A 56 -16.10 0.11 -11.21
C VAL A 56 -16.37 1.60 -11.07
N ASN A 57 -15.97 2.38 -12.07
CA ASN A 57 -16.25 3.81 -12.09
C ASN A 57 -17.76 4.05 -12.20
N ALA A 58 -18.33 4.77 -11.23
CA ALA A 58 -19.76 5.02 -11.14
C ALA A 58 -20.34 5.78 -12.35
N LYS A 59 -19.52 6.58 -13.05
CA LYS A 59 -19.95 7.43 -14.17
C LYS A 59 -19.61 6.81 -15.53
N THR A 60 -18.39 6.31 -15.68
CA THR A 60 -17.88 5.84 -16.98
C THR A 60 -17.99 4.32 -17.16
N ARG A 61 -18.25 3.57 -16.07
CA ARG A 61 -18.27 2.10 -16.03
C ARG A 61 -16.93 1.42 -16.34
N VAL A 62 -15.84 2.18 -16.47
CA VAL A 62 -14.48 1.65 -16.57
C VAL A 62 -14.17 0.81 -15.33
N GLN A 63 -13.51 -0.34 -15.54
CA GLN A 63 -13.17 -1.29 -14.49
C GLN A 63 -11.67 -1.30 -14.23
N TRP A 64 -11.31 -1.40 -12.95
CA TRP A 64 -9.93 -1.44 -12.50
C TRP A 64 -9.72 -2.67 -11.59
N PRO A 65 -9.00 -3.70 -12.05
CA PRO A 65 -8.69 -4.85 -11.23
C PRO A 65 -7.91 -4.43 -9.98
N ALA A 66 -8.34 -4.93 -8.81
CA ALA A 66 -7.67 -4.61 -7.55
C ALA A 66 -6.64 -5.66 -7.12
N GLY A 67 -6.64 -6.82 -7.77
CA GLY A 67 -5.83 -7.96 -7.38
C GLY A 67 -6.39 -8.66 -6.14
N GLN A 68 -5.50 -9.24 -5.34
CA GLN A 68 -5.82 -9.96 -4.11
C GLN A 68 -5.11 -9.29 -2.94
N PHE A 69 -5.74 -9.33 -1.78
CA PHE A 69 -5.16 -8.83 -0.55
C PHE A 69 -5.23 -9.92 0.52
N ASP A 70 -4.05 -10.36 0.98
CA ASP A 70 -3.87 -11.33 2.05
C ASP A 70 -2.78 -10.83 3.01
N TRP A 71 -2.85 -11.25 4.27
CA TRP A 71 -1.85 -10.96 5.31
C TRP A 71 -1.38 -12.23 6.03
N PRO A 72 -0.71 -13.16 5.31
CA PRO A 72 -0.29 -14.43 5.90
C PRO A 72 0.78 -14.23 6.98
N SER A 73 0.71 -15.02 8.04
CA SER A 73 1.80 -15.19 9.00
C SER A 73 3.05 -15.78 8.33
N ILE A 74 4.22 -15.60 8.97
CA ILE A 74 5.48 -16.22 8.52
C ILE A 74 5.33 -17.75 8.45
N GLN A 75 4.59 -18.35 9.40
CA GLN A 75 4.37 -19.80 9.40
C GLN A 75 3.53 -20.25 8.20
N GLU A 76 2.48 -19.51 7.84
CA GLU A 76 1.67 -19.80 6.65
C GLU A 76 2.49 -19.62 5.36
N LEU A 77 3.34 -18.60 5.29
CA LEU A 77 4.27 -18.44 4.17
C LEU A 77 5.22 -19.63 4.04
N HIS A 78 5.83 -20.09 5.14
CA HIS A 78 6.66 -21.31 5.14
C HIS A 78 5.88 -22.52 4.62
N LYS A 79 4.63 -22.72 5.05
CA LYS A 79 3.77 -23.80 4.53
C LYS A 79 3.48 -23.63 3.03
N LYS A 80 3.22 -22.40 2.56
CA LYS A 80 2.94 -22.10 1.13
C LYS A 80 4.16 -22.34 0.22
N VAL A 81 5.38 -22.28 0.74
CA VAL A 81 6.61 -22.53 -0.04
C VAL A 81 7.20 -23.92 0.18
N ALA A 82 6.80 -24.63 1.24
CA ALA A 82 7.22 -26.00 1.50
C ALA A 82 6.85 -26.90 0.31
N GLY A 83 7.84 -27.61 -0.23
CA GLY A 83 7.66 -28.50 -1.39
C GLY A 83 7.65 -27.81 -2.76
N LYS A 84 7.76 -26.48 -2.83
CA LYS A 84 8.06 -25.80 -4.09
C LYS A 84 9.53 -26.00 -4.42
N VAL A 85 9.81 -26.87 -5.39
CA VAL A 85 11.17 -27.08 -5.91
C VAL A 85 11.59 -25.84 -6.68
N ALA A 86 12.64 -25.16 -6.22
CA ALA A 86 13.26 -24.10 -7.02
C ALA A 86 13.75 -24.75 -8.33
N PRO A 87 13.49 -24.15 -9.51
CA PRO A 87 13.89 -24.75 -10.78
C PRO A 87 15.38 -25.10 -10.76
N GLU A 88 15.74 -26.38 -11.01
CA GLU A 88 17.14 -26.86 -11.04
C GLU A 88 18.02 -26.06 -12.01
N SER A 89 17.42 -25.41 -13.01
CA SER A 89 18.09 -24.62 -14.05
C SER A 89 18.17 -23.12 -13.77
N ALA A 90 17.61 -22.63 -12.67
CA ALA A 90 17.90 -21.28 -12.23
C ALA A 90 19.28 -21.32 -11.57
N ALA A 91 20.33 -21.37 -12.38
CA ALA A 91 21.66 -20.90 -11.95
C ALA A 91 21.38 -19.64 -11.14
N ARG A 92 21.78 -19.64 -9.86
CA ARG A 92 21.61 -18.50 -8.95
C ARG A 92 22.33 -17.32 -9.59
N THR A 93 21.66 -16.63 -10.51
CA THR A 93 22.09 -15.36 -11.04
C THR A 93 21.98 -14.45 -9.84
N SER A 94 23.14 -14.09 -9.28
CA SER A 94 23.19 -13.06 -8.25
C SER A 94 22.38 -11.88 -8.80
N PRO A 95 21.25 -11.53 -8.19
CA PRO A 95 20.44 -10.44 -8.71
C PRO A 95 21.33 -9.21 -8.76
N VAL A 96 21.29 -8.50 -9.89
CA VAL A 96 22.03 -7.24 -10.00
C VAL A 96 21.34 -6.25 -9.07
N LEU A 97 21.97 -5.96 -7.93
CA LEU A 97 21.53 -4.89 -7.06
C LEU A 97 21.86 -3.56 -7.73
N ARG A 98 20.82 -2.83 -8.13
CA ARG A 98 20.95 -1.46 -8.60
C ARG A 98 20.31 -0.54 -7.56
N VAL A 99 21.11 0.38 -7.03
CA VAL A 99 20.61 1.51 -6.24
C VAL A 99 20.32 2.66 -7.18
N VAL A 100 19.13 3.24 -7.07
CA VAL A 100 18.69 4.39 -7.89
C VAL A 100 18.29 5.51 -6.95
N ASP A 101 18.99 6.64 -7.03
CA ASP A 101 18.70 7.84 -6.25
C ASP A 101 17.85 8.84 -7.04
N ASN A 102 17.20 9.77 -6.33
CA ASN A 102 16.38 10.84 -6.90
C ASN A 102 15.28 10.33 -7.87
N CYS A 103 14.70 9.19 -7.56
CA CYS A 103 13.63 8.57 -8.34
C CYS A 103 12.26 8.94 -7.76
N ASP A 104 11.33 9.37 -8.63
CA ASP A 104 9.91 9.38 -8.32
C ASP A 104 9.36 7.95 -8.48
N ILE A 105 9.01 7.32 -7.36
CA ILE A 105 8.52 5.94 -7.34
C ILE A 105 7.21 5.78 -8.12
N GLY A 106 6.35 6.80 -8.15
CA GLY A 106 5.11 6.78 -8.91
C GLY A 106 5.37 6.83 -10.42
N GLU A 107 6.34 7.63 -10.85
CA GLU A 107 6.79 7.63 -12.25
C GLU A 107 7.40 6.29 -12.64
N LEU A 108 8.28 5.73 -11.80
CA LEU A 108 8.88 4.42 -12.04
C LEU A 108 7.84 3.31 -12.12
N GLN A 109 6.87 3.26 -11.20
CA GLN A 109 5.79 2.29 -11.26
C GLN A 109 4.97 2.43 -12.55
N ALA A 110 4.77 3.66 -13.04
CA ALA A 110 4.01 3.92 -14.25
C ALA A 110 4.74 3.53 -15.55
N THR A 111 6.05 3.26 -15.51
CA THR A 111 6.78 2.71 -16.67
C THR A 111 6.75 1.18 -16.73
N LEU A 112 6.34 0.52 -15.65
CA LEU A 112 6.23 -0.94 -15.59
C LEU A 112 4.98 -1.43 -16.31
N THR A 113 5.13 -2.56 -16.99
CA THR A 113 4.08 -3.30 -17.70
C THR A 113 3.81 -4.64 -17.01
N THR A 114 2.74 -5.32 -17.40
CA THR A 114 2.43 -6.65 -16.84
C THR A 114 3.47 -7.68 -17.28
N GLU A 115 4.02 -7.50 -18.49
CA GLU A 115 5.03 -8.32 -19.13
C GLU A 115 6.39 -8.24 -18.41
N ASP A 116 6.67 -7.14 -17.71
CA ASP A 116 7.90 -6.99 -16.92
C ASP A 116 7.94 -7.92 -15.70
N GLN A 117 6.79 -8.48 -15.28
CA GLN A 117 6.63 -9.32 -14.09
C GLN A 117 7.29 -8.72 -12.84
N ALA A 118 7.28 -7.38 -12.75
CA ALA A 118 7.95 -6.65 -11.69
C ALA A 118 7.22 -6.82 -10.36
N MET A 119 7.97 -7.11 -9.30
CA MET A 119 7.47 -7.09 -7.93
C MET A 119 7.92 -5.79 -7.25
N VAL A 120 6.95 -5.00 -6.81
CA VAL A 120 7.20 -3.78 -6.03
C VAL A 120 6.93 -4.09 -4.56
N GLN A 121 7.97 -3.98 -3.73
CA GLN A 121 7.86 -4.17 -2.29
C GLN A 121 7.93 -2.83 -1.58
N ILE A 122 6.95 -2.57 -0.73
CA ILE A 122 6.79 -1.30 -0.02
C ILE A 122 6.71 -1.60 1.46
N ALA A 123 7.45 -0.87 2.28
CA ALA A 123 7.27 -0.92 3.72
C ALA A 123 5.96 -0.22 4.08
N SER A 124 5.09 -0.91 4.81
CA SER A 124 3.81 -0.38 5.30
C SER A 124 3.80 -0.38 6.82
N ASN A 125 2.88 0.37 7.43
CA ASN A 125 2.63 0.24 8.87
C ASN A 125 2.06 -1.16 9.19
N PHE A 126 2.05 -1.51 10.48
CA PHE A 126 1.66 -2.85 10.95
C PHE A 126 0.17 -3.19 10.81
N ASN A 127 -0.64 -2.29 10.25
CA ASN A 127 -2.03 -2.54 9.85
C ASN A 127 -2.23 -2.57 8.33
N CYS A 128 -1.13 -2.67 7.57
CA CYS A 128 -1.14 -2.61 6.11
C CYS A 128 -1.75 -1.31 5.56
N LEU A 129 -1.69 -0.19 6.29
CA LEU A 129 -2.16 1.13 5.83
C LEU A 129 -1.05 2.19 5.94
N GLU A 130 -1.10 3.22 5.10
CA GLU A 130 -0.20 4.38 5.21
C GLU A 130 -0.85 5.49 6.02
N VAL A 131 -1.08 5.22 7.31
CA VAL A 131 -1.66 6.21 8.21
C VAL A 131 -0.61 7.26 8.59
N PRO A 132 -0.85 8.57 8.32
CA PRO A 132 0.13 9.61 8.60
C PRO A 132 0.40 9.76 10.10
N ARG A 133 -0.65 9.69 10.93
CA ARG A 133 -0.59 9.89 12.39
C ARG A 133 -1.58 8.97 13.11
N ARG A 134 -1.37 8.70 14.39
CA ARG A 134 -2.19 7.75 15.17
C ARG A 134 -3.64 8.17 15.27
N GLU A 135 -3.93 9.46 15.14
CA GLU A 135 -5.26 10.03 15.28
C GLU A 135 -6.06 9.98 13.97
N CYS A 136 -5.40 9.63 12.85
CA CYS A 136 -6.08 9.47 11.57
C CYS A 136 -6.70 8.08 11.49
N LEU A 137 -8.03 8.02 11.61
CA LEU A 137 -8.77 6.76 11.54
C LEU A 137 -8.76 6.19 10.11
N PRO A 138 -8.91 4.87 9.91
CA PRO A 138 -9.05 4.31 8.56
C PRO A 138 -10.33 4.73 7.81
N ASP A 139 -11.40 5.04 8.55
CA ASP A 139 -12.77 5.18 8.05
C ASP A 139 -13.32 6.62 8.07
N TYR A 140 -12.50 7.63 8.39
CA TYR A 140 -12.93 9.05 8.32
C TYR A 140 -13.19 9.57 6.89
N GLY A 141 -12.93 8.73 5.89
CA GLY A 141 -13.27 8.93 4.49
C GLY A 141 -12.41 9.97 3.77
N GLN A 142 -11.17 10.18 4.22
CA GLN A 142 -10.16 10.92 3.42
C GLN A 142 -8.76 10.31 3.56
N LEU A 143 -8.62 9.08 4.07
CA LEU A 143 -7.32 8.46 4.29
C LEU A 143 -6.59 8.26 2.96
N VAL A 144 -7.13 7.37 2.11
CA VAL A 144 -6.50 6.99 0.84
C VAL A 144 -6.58 8.14 -0.15
N GLN A 145 -7.67 8.91 -0.14
CA GLN A 145 -7.84 10.07 -1.00
C GLN A 145 -6.71 11.09 -0.80
N ARG A 146 -6.17 11.22 0.41
CA ARG A 146 -5.08 12.15 0.72
C ARG A 146 -3.68 11.62 0.43
N TYR A 147 -3.50 10.36 0.02
CA TYR A 147 -2.16 9.85 -0.34
C TYR A 147 -1.48 10.68 -1.42
N CYS A 148 -2.26 11.27 -2.33
CA CYS A 148 -1.77 12.14 -3.40
C CYS A 148 -1.14 13.48 -2.93
N ILE A 149 -1.35 13.87 -1.67
CA ILE A 149 -0.81 15.11 -1.08
C ILE A 149 0.04 14.83 0.17
N ASP A 150 0.20 13.57 0.54
CA ASP A 150 1.05 13.14 1.64
C ASP A 150 2.45 12.83 1.10
N SER A 151 3.43 13.63 1.53
CA SER A 151 4.82 13.52 1.06
C SER A 151 5.65 12.49 1.82
N THR A 152 5.03 11.68 2.68
CA THR A 152 5.73 10.57 3.34
C THR A 152 5.93 9.39 2.38
N GLN A 153 6.90 8.54 2.69
CA GLN A 153 7.35 7.47 1.77
C GLN A 153 6.25 6.45 1.47
N GLY A 154 5.48 6.05 2.48
CA GLY A 154 4.42 5.04 2.34
C GLY A 154 3.33 5.43 1.33
N PRO A 155 2.66 6.59 1.51
CA PRO A 155 1.66 7.09 0.57
C PRO A 155 2.20 7.30 -0.84
N ALA A 156 3.39 7.88 -0.98
CA ALA A 156 4.03 8.08 -2.30
C ALA A 156 4.24 6.76 -3.05
N ALA A 157 4.74 5.72 -2.35
CA ALA A 157 4.94 4.40 -2.93
C ALA A 157 3.61 3.67 -3.24
N SER A 158 2.55 3.95 -2.49
CA SER A 158 1.24 3.30 -2.64
C SER A 158 0.37 3.92 -3.73
N PHE A 159 0.62 5.18 -4.09
CA PHE A 159 -0.25 5.95 -5.00
C PHE A 159 -0.27 5.41 -6.43
N GLY A 160 0.80 4.75 -6.90
CA GLY A 160 0.82 4.14 -8.23
C GLY A 160 -0.04 2.88 -8.36
N VAL A 161 -0.56 2.34 -7.25
CA VAL A 161 -1.48 1.21 -7.20
C VAL A 161 -2.79 1.57 -6.46
N PRO A 162 -3.60 2.51 -7.00
CA PRO A 162 -4.76 3.05 -6.29
C PRO A 162 -5.82 1.99 -5.98
N ALA A 163 -6.04 1.02 -6.88
CA ALA A 163 -6.98 -0.08 -6.67
C ALA A 163 -6.59 -0.94 -5.47
N ALA A 164 -5.33 -1.37 -5.40
CA ALA A 164 -4.81 -2.18 -4.30
C ALA A 164 -4.83 -1.40 -2.97
N SER A 165 -4.55 -0.09 -3.01
CA SER A 165 -4.64 0.79 -1.83
C SER A 165 -6.07 0.89 -1.27
N LEU A 166 -7.09 0.99 -2.13
CA LEU A 166 -8.48 0.95 -1.70
C LEU A 166 -8.88 -0.44 -1.20
N LEU A 167 -8.43 -1.52 -1.84
CA LEU A 167 -8.72 -2.90 -1.44
C LEU A 167 -8.27 -3.18 0.00
N ARG A 168 -6.99 -2.94 0.31
CA ARG A 168 -6.45 -3.17 1.67
C ARG A 168 -7.02 -2.24 2.75
N THR A 169 -7.66 -1.13 2.36
CA THR A 169 -8.25 -0.18 3.31
C THR A 169 -9.73 -0.44 3.55
N HIS A 170 -10.51 -0.50 2.47
CA HIS A 170 -11.97 -0.49 2.55
C HIS A 170 -12.62 -1.86 2.34
N TYR A 171 -11.83 -2.88 1.99
CA TYR A 171 -12.28 -4.23 1.67
C TYR A 171 -11.37 -5.31 2.26
N ALA A 172 -10.52 -4.96 3.22
CA ALA A 172 -9.58 -5.90 3.87
C ALA A 172 -10.28 -7.13 4.45
N PHE A 173 -11.51 -6.96 4.91
CA PHE A 173 -12.34 -8.00 5.53
C PHE A 173 -13.57 -8.35 4.70
N GLN A 174 -13.53 -8.12 3.39
CA GLN A 174 -14.66 -8.37 2.52
C GLN A 174 -15.14 -9.82 2.66
N ASP A 175 -16.42 -9.96 2.96
CA ASP A 175 -17.11 -11.24 3.12
C ASP A 175 -18.55 -11.05 2.62
N PRO A 176 -18.96 -11.74 1.55
CA PRO A 176 -20.32 -11.63 1.01
C PRO A 176 -21.44 -11.99 2.00
N SER A 177 -21.11 -12.66 3.11
CA SER A 177 -22.07 -13.00 4.16
C SER A 177 -22.25 -11.91 5.24
N LYS A 178 -21.41 -10.86 5.21
CA LYS A 178 -21.40 -9.77 6.19
C LYS A 178 -21.89 -8.46 5.59
N SER A 179 -22.30 -7.54 6.46
CA SER A 179 -22.72 -6.21 6.03
C SER A 179 -21.55 -5.46 5.38
N PRO A 180 -21.75 -4.69 4.30
CA PRO A 180 -20.67 -3.94 3.64
C PRO A 180 -19.89 -3.00 4.56
N GLU A 181 -20.50 -2.51 5.63
CA GLU A 181 -19.87 -1.68 6.67
C GLU A 181 -18.75 -2.42 7.40
N GLU A 182 -18.79 -3.75 7.44
CA GLU A 182 -17.81 -4.61 8.11
C GLU A 182 -16.64 -5.02 7.22
N TRP A 183 -16.66 -4.67 5.92
CA TRP A 183 -15.63 -5.07 4.96
C TRP A 183 -14.34 -4.27 5.10
N GLY A 184 -14.43 -3.03 5.56
CA GLY A 184 -13.28 -2.12 5.68
C GLY A 184 -12.56 -2.21 7.03
N GLN A 185 -11.33 -1.73 7.05
CA GLN A 185 -10.68 -1.39 8.30
C GLN A 185 -11.37 -0.15 8.90
N THR A 186 -11.58 -0.16 10.22
CA THR A 186 -12.18 0.93 10.99
C THR A 186 -11.31 1.26 12.20
N GLU A 187 -11.68 2.24 13.01
CA GLU A 187 -11.00 2.47 14.29
C GLU A 187 -11.05 1.23 15.20
N GLN A 188 -12.16 0.50 15.22
CA GLN A 188 -12.40 -0.63 16.13
C GLN A 188 -11.91 -1.98 15.57
N ARG A 189 -11.65 -2.06 14.26
CA ARG A 189 -11.26 -3.31 13.61
C ARG A 189 -10.25 -3.04 12.50
N GLN A 190 -9.00 -3.45 12.74
CA GLN A 190 -7.91 -3.29 11.79
C GLN A 190 -7.18 -4.61 11.59
N VAL A 191 -6.47 -4.71 10.48
CA VAL A 191 -5.45 -5.73 10.31
C VAL A 191 -4.40 -5.47 11.37
N GLU A 192 -4.00 -6.50 12.09
CA GLU A 192 -3.01 -6.40 13.16
C GLU A 192 -1.92 -7.44 12.90
N LEU A 193 -0.76 -6.97 12.43
CA LEU A 193 0.35 -7.85 12.07
C LEU A 193 1.26 -8.20 13.25
N LEU A 194 1.09 -7.55 14.41
CA LEU A 194 1.97 -7.75 15.55
C LEU A 194 1.29 -8.43 16.76
N GLY A 195 0.04 -8.87 16.64
CA GLY A 195 -0.73 -9.44 17.75
C GLY A 195 0.02 -10.56 18.50
N ASP A 196 0.68 -11.45 17.77
CA ASP A 196 1.42 -12.59 18.35
C ASP A 196 2.67 -12.20 19.14
N VAL A 197 3.14 -10.96 19.00
CA VAL A 197 4.37 -10.45 19.63
C VAL A 197 4.10 -9.23 20.52
N ALA A 198 2.84 -8.97 20.89
CA ALA A 198 2.40 -7.80 21.66
C ALA A 198 3.20 -7.54 22.95
N GLN A 199 3.60 -8.61 23.64
CA GLN A 199 4.40 -8.55 24.87
C GLN A 199 5.78 -7.88 24.69
N TYR A 200 6.26 -7.70 23.45
CA TYR A 200 7.57 -7.12 23.15
C TYR A 200 7.52 -5.65 22.70
N PHE A 201 6.34 -5.06 22.47
CA PHE A 201 6.24 -3.68 21.96
C PHE A 201 5.08 -2.86 22.53
N GLY A 202 4.35 -3.37 23.53
CA GLY A 202 3.27 -2.67 24.20
C GLY A 202 2.00 -2.66 23.36
N LYS A 203 1.63 -1.50 22.81
CA LYS A 203 0.37 -1.31 22.05
C LYS A 203 0.62 -0.94 20.60
N CYS A 204 -0.12 -1.55 19.67
CA CYS A 204 -0.21 -1.09 18.28
C CYS A 204 -1.52 -0.32 18.11
N VAL A 205 -1.44 0.93 17.62
CA VAL A 205 -2.63 1.74 17.28
C VAL A 205 -2.40 2.33 15.90
N ASN A 206 -3.33 2.08 14.98
CA ASN A 206 -3.27 2.51 13.58
C ASN A 206 -1.93 2.10 12.92
N GLY A 207 -1.52 0.85 13.17
CA GLY A 207 -0.29 0.27 12.62
C GLY A 207 1.01 0.81 13.20
N LYS A 208 0.95 1.65 14.26
CA LYS A 208 2.14 2.22 14.90
C LYS A 208 2.28 1.61 16.31
N ALA A 209 3.46 1.05 16.63
CA ALA A 209 3.75 0.49 17.94
C ALA A 209 4.13 1.58 18.98
N THR A 210 3.72 1.44 20.22
CA THR A 210 4.06 2.31 21.36
C THR A 210 4.53 1.46 22.52
N LEU A 211 5.77 1.68 22.94
CA LEU A 211 6.31 1.10 24.14
C LEU A 211 5.66 1.73 25.38
N ALA A 212 5.15 0.91 26.28
CA ALA A 212 4.62 1.23 27.60
C ALA A 212 5.70 1.20 28.69
N GLY A 213 6.87 0.62 28.42
CA GLY A 213 8.00 0.54 29.35
C GLY A 213 7.96 -0.69 30.27
N ASP A 214 6.96 -1.56 30.11
CA ASP A 214 6.79 -2.83 30.79
C ASP A 214 6.89 -4.04 29.83
N GLU A 215 7.41 -3.82 28.62
CA GLU A 215 7.63 -4.86 27.64
C GLU A 215 8.59 -5.93 28.16
N GLN A 216 8.33 -7.17 27.74
CA GLN A 216 9.26 -8.27 27.97
C GLN A 216 10.54 -8.05 27.15
N GLU A 217 11.71 -8.24 27.78
CA GLU A 217 12.95 -8.33 27.02
C GLU A 217 13.09 -9.69 26.31
N LEU A 218 13.62 -9.66 25.10
CA LEU A 218 14.05 -10.89 24.43
C LEU A 218 15.21 -11.51 25.23
N SER A 219 15.03 -12.76 25.63
CA SER A 219 16.12 -13.55 26.23
C SER A 219 17.28 -13.68 25.23
N PRO A 220 18.53 -13.88 25.70
CA PRO A 220 19.68 -14.04 24.81
C PRO A 220 19.47 -15.09 23.72
N SER A 221 18.81 -16.21 24.04
CA SER A 221 18.50 -17.29 23.10
C SER A 221 17.45 -16.92 22.04
N GLN A 222 16.63 -15.89 22.29
CA GLN A 222 15.64 -15.38 21.34
C GLN A 222 16.21 -14.28 20.44
N ARG A 223 17.37 -13.72 20.76
CA ARG A 223 18.04 -12.68 19.96
C ARG A 223 18.72 -13.32 18.75
N TRP A 224 18.62 -12.67 17.59
CA TRP A 224 19.27 -13.18 16.38
C TRP A 224 20.81 -13.15 16.53
N PRO A 225 21.55 -14.14 15.99
CA PRO A 225 23.00 -14.23 16.18
C PRO A 225 23.83 -12.99 15.78
N TRP A 226 23.40 -12.19 14.81
CA TRP A 226 24.11 -10.95 14.45
C TRP A 226 23.84 -9.79 15.42
N TYR A 227 22.73 -9.81 16.15
CA TYR A 227 22.40 -8.81 17.17
C TYR A 227 23.28 -8.98 18.42
N GLN A 228 23.68 -10.22 18.73
CA GLN A 228 24.57 -10.54 19.84
C GLN A 228 26.01 -10.04 19.61
N ARG A 229 26.45 -9.89 18.35
CA ARG A 229 27.81 -9.45 18.00
C ARG A 229 28.05 -7.95 18.12
N GLY A 230 26.99 -7.14 18.25
CA GLY A 230 27.10 -5.68 18.37
C GLY A 230 27.09 -5.16 19.82
N LEU A 231 26.94 -6.04 20.81
CA LEU A 231 26.86 -5.71 22.24
C LEU A 231 28.09 -6.16 23.05
N SER A 232 29.10 -6.71 22.37
CA SER A 232 30.39 -7.14 22.95
C SER A 232 31.51 -6.16 22.64
#